data_AF-A0A7S2XJP8-F1
#
_entry.id   AF-A0A7S2XJP8-F1
#
_cell.length_a   1.000
_cell.length_b   1.000
_cell.length_c   1.000
_cell.angle_alpha   90.00
_cell.angle_beta   90.00
_cell.angle_gamma   90.00
#
_symmetry.space_group_name_H-M   'P 1'
#
loop_
_entity.id
_entity.type
_entity.pdbx_description
1 polymer ?
#
loop_
_entity_poly.entity_id
_entity_poly.type
_entity_poly.pdbx_seq_one_letter_code
_entity_poly.pdbx_strand_id
1 'polypeptide(L)'
;MMTQKASVRQRFLMCILLAMTLVHDVSTFQIVTSQSQASAVNSWRRHGGGMTGTDGEQRQGPWQNRRRQQQHHNRSGGVFGFGGITFTSVVCGMCQLLGMNCATPTDFSFSFLGFAQRGGGTDVHADGWGVCFYEGRGLRAFHDPKPCCDSPISHLIQNNPLHTLNMVAHIRYATAGEVCLENVHPFQREMWGIQWCFAHNGDVPMFKGPQGSHPWIGSVKGERIYNSVGDTDSEAIFCAILNALKARFDKLPSLPVLHDTISALCQEIVNHDSDETILNFLIGCGQHLQFVYSWPGSRPGSTVWNGLHYIIREPPFQQAHLADCDYTVNFADSNGDDNRVAVIATKPLTDDEEWIEMERGELILFDQGLPHISPVDCFPV
;
A
#
# COMPACT_ATOMS: atom_id res chain seq x y z
N MET A 1 -60.65 -21.05 -21.31
CA MET A 1 -59.80 -21.07 -20.11
C MET A 1 -58.35 -21.11 -20.55
N MET A 2 -57.70 -19.95 -20.59
CA MET A 2 -56.26 -19.80 -20.82
C MET A 2 -55.59 -19.59 -19.45
N THR A 3 -54.51 -20.32 -19.16
CA THR A 3 -53.63 -20.12 -18.00
C THR A 3 -52.19 -20.25 -18.51
N GLN A 4 -51.50 -19.14 -18.80
CA GLN A 4 -50.56 -18.43 -17.93
C GLN A 4 -49.54 -19.32 -17.21
N LYS A 5 -48.35 -19.46 -17.82
CA LYS A 5 -47.08 -19.62 -17.11
C LYS A 5 -46.18 -18.45 -17.50
N ALA A 6 -46.25 -17.37 -16.73
CA ALA A 6 -45.28 -16.28 -16.78
C ALA A 6 -44.10 -16.62 -15.84
N SER A 7 -42.87 -16.46 -16.34
CA SER A 7 -41.65 -16.81 -15.62
C SER A 7 -41.31 -15.80 -14.52
N VAL A 8 -40.51 -16.24 -13.55
CA VAL A 8 -40.03 -15.49 -12.38
C VAL A 8 -39.41 -14.11 -12.75
N ARG A 9 -38.92 -13.93 -13.98
CA ARG A 9 -38.42 -12.66 -14.50
C ARG A 9 -39.49 -11.55 -14.62
N GLN A 10 -40.76 -11.89 -14.87
CA GLN A 10 -41.83 -10.89 -14.99
C GLN A 10 -42.32 -10.35 -13.63
N ARG A 11 -42.13 -11.09 -12.52
CA ARG A 11 -42.49 -10.62 -11.18
C ARG A 11 -41.44 -9.68 -10.58
N PHE A 12 -40.18 -9.82 -10.97
CA PHE A 12 -39.09 -8.94 -10.51
C PHE A 12 -39.13 -7.56 -11.17
N LEU A 13 -39.52 -7.49 -12.44
CA LEU A 13 -39.65 -6.21 -13.17
C LEU A 13 -40.80 -5.33 -12.64
N MET A 14 -41.85 -5.95 -12.10
CA MET A 14 -43.02 -5.24 -11.57
C MET A 14 -42.77 -4.63 -10.17
N CYS A 15 -41.87 -5.22 -9.37
CA CYS A 15 -41.45 -4.65 -8.07
C CYS A 15 -40.51 -3.44 -8.23
N ILE A 16 -39.70 -3.40 -9.31
CA ILE A 16 -38.80 -2.27 -9.58
C ILE A 16 -39.59 -1.05 -10.09
N LEU A 17 -40.65 -1.26 -10.89
CA LEU A 17 -41.53 -0.18 -11.38
C LEU A 17 -42.42 0.45 -10.29
N LEU A 18 -42.77 -0.30 -9.23
CA LEU A 18 -43.52 0.24 -8.08
C LEU A 18 -42.64 1.03 -7.09
N ALA A 19 -41.34 0.74 -7.02
CA ALA A 19 -40.40 1.49 -6.18
C ALA A 19 -40.01 2.84 -6.79
N MET A 20 -40.06 2.97 -8.12
CA MET A 20 -39.72 4.21 -8.83
C MET A 20 -40.85 5.25 -8.88
N THR A 21 -42.04 4.93 -8.37
CA THR A 21 -43.17 5.89 -8.29
C THR A 21 -43.32 6.56 -6.91
N LEU A 22 -42.42 6.32 -5.96
CA LEU A 22 -42.50 6.84 -4.58
C LEU A 22 -41.38 7.84 -4.20
N VAL A 23 -40.60 8.35 -5.16
CA VAL A 23 -39.57 9.38 -4.91
C VAL A 23 -39.78 10.61 -5.82
N HIS A 24 -41.01 11.11 -5.85
CA HIS A 24 -41.35 12.42 -6.41
C HIS A 24 -42.47 13.06 -5.60
N ASP A 25 -42.19 13.45 -4.36
CA ASP A 25 -42.81 14.61 -3.71
C ASP A 25 -42.23 14.77 -2.30
N VAL A 26 -41.45 15.82 -2.04
CA VAL A 26 -41.56 16.74 -0.89
C VAL A 26 -40.58 17.89 -1.15
N SER A 27 -41.08 18.94 -1.79
CA SER A 27 -40.47 20.26 -1.79
C SER A 27 -41.49 21.27 -1.26
N THR A 28 -41.47 21.54 0.05
CA THR A 28 -41.85 22.84 0.67
C THR A 28 -41.87 22.70 2.20
N PHE A 29 -40.87 23.26 2.89
CA PHE A 29 -41.03 23.80 4.24
C PHE A 29 -40.06 24.98 4.43
N GLN A 30 -40.58 26.17 4.17
CA GLN A 30 -40.08 27.45 4.72
C GLN A 30 -40.97 27.84 5.90
N ILE A 31 -40.48 28.82 6.70
CA ILE A 31 -41.13 29.58 7.81
C ILE A 31 -40.59 29.10 9.18
N VAL A 32 -40.01 29.91 10.08
CA VAL A 32 -39.80 31.37 10.17
C VAL A 32 -38.63 31.66 11.12
N THR A 33 -37.95 32.77 10.87
CA THR A 33 -36.91 33.39 11.70
C THR A 33 -37.50 34.02 12.97
N SER A 34 -36.83 33.89 14.11
CA SER A 34 -36.97 34.86 15.21
C SER A 34 -35.58 35.27 15.72
N GLN A 35 -35.22 36.52 15.44
CA GLN A 35 -34.23 37.28 16.21
C GLN A 35 -34.98 37.94 17.37
N SER A 36 -34.44 37.87 18.59
CA SER A 36 -34.26 39.08 19.42
C SER A 36 -33.42 38.79 20.68
N GLN A 37 -32.37 39.62 20.82
CA GLN A 37 -31.75 40.14 22.05
C GLN A 37 -31.02 39.17 23.00
N ALA A 38 -30.04 39.58 23.80
CA ALA A 38 -28.92 40.52 23.75
C ALA A 38 -28.26 40.42 25.15
N SER A 39 -26.93 40.56 25.19
CA SER A 39 -26.10 41.04 26.32
C SER A 39 -26.08 40.31 27.67
N ALA A 40 -24.88 39.83 28.05
CA ALA A 40 -24.15 40.12 29.31
C ALA A 40 -22.95 39.14 29.38
N VAL A 41 -21.73 39.54 29.02
CA VAL A 41 -20.74 40.20 29.90
C VAL A 41 -20.67 39.56 31.29
N ASN A 42 -19.60 38.80 31.55
CA ASN A 42 -18.91 38.85 32.84
C ASN A 42 -17.42 38.59 32.66
N SER A 43 -16.68 39.69 32.73
CA SER A 43 -15.24 39.78 32.91
C SER A 43 -14.89 39.54 34.38
N TRP A 44 -13.86 38.72 34.62
CA TRP A 44 -13.14 38.69 35.89
C TRP A 44 -11.65 38.89 35.58
N ARG A 45 -11.16 40.11 35.81
CA ARG A 45 -9.88 40.46 36.48
C ARG A 45 -9.48 41.92 36.20
N ARG A 46 -9.87 42.78 37.14
CA ARG A 46 -9.12 43.96 37.64
C ARG A 46 -7.95 43.44 38.52
N HIS A 47 -6.83 44.08 38.83
CA HIS A 47 -6.21 45.41 38.67
C HIS A 47 -4.69 45.17 38.71
N GLY A 48 -3.83 45.86 37.96
CA GLY A 48 -3.20 47.17 38.28
C GLY A 48 -1.83 47.15 37.60
N GLY A 49 -1.37 48.16 36.85
CA GLY A 49 -1.17 49.55 37.27
C GLY A 49 0.34 49.74 37.49
N GLY A 50 1.05 50.29 36.50
CA GLY A 50 2.51 50.29 36.42
C GLY A 50 3.24 51.43 37.14
N MET A 51 4.57 51.46 37.02
CA MET A 51 5.39 52.68 36.92
C MET A 51 6.85 52.37 36.61
N THR A 52 7.46 53.33 35.94
CA THR A 52 8.85 53.50 35.48
C THR A 52 9.87 53.70 36.61
N GLY A 53 11.14 53.33 36.41
CA GLY A 53 12.25 53.77 37.24
C GLY A 53 13.58 53.08 36.91
N THR A 54 14.64 53.86 36.80
CA THR A 54 15.98 53.56 36.30
C THR A 54 16.93 52.94 37.35
N ASP A 55 18.09 52.52 36.82
CA ASP A 55 19.42 52.39 37.46
C ASP A 55 19.83 51.08 38.16
N GLY A 56 20.82 50.45 37.51
CA GLY A 56 22.08 49.93 38.04
C GLY A 56 22.12 49.31 39.44
N GLU A 57 22.43 48.01 39.51
CA GLU A 57 23.78 47.54 39.87
C GLU A 57 23.88 46.01 39.90
N GLN A 58 25.12 45.58 39.77
CA GLN A 58 25.63 44.23 39.58
C GLN A 58 25.20 43.22 40.66
N ARG A 59 25.02 41.95 40.25
CA ARG A 59 25.62 40.79 40.93
C ARG A 59 25.56 39.55 40.04
N GLN A 60 26.74 38.98 39.80
CA GLN A 60 27.00 37.78 39.00
C GLN A 60 26.68 36.50 39.80
N GLY A 61 26.24 35.46 39.11
CA GLY A 61 26.16 34.08 39.60
C GLY A 61 25.64 33.12 38.52
N PRO A 62 26.14 31.87 38.40
CA PRO A 62 26.46 31.29 37.10
C PRO A 62 25.45 30.24 36.62
N TRP A 63 24.99 30.38 35.37
CA TRP A 63 24.39 29.28 34.60
C TRP A 63 25.04 29.20 33.23
N GLN A 64 26.10 28.39 33.13
CA GLN A 64 26.75 28.07 31.87
C GLN A 64 26.02 26.92 31.16
N ASN A 65 25.75 27.18 29.88
CA ASN A 65 25.38 26.25 28.83
C ASN A 65 26.16 24.92 28.88
N ARG A 66 25.44 23.78 28.85
CA ARG A 66 25.99 22.51 28.36
C ARG A 66 25.42 22.20 26.98
N ARG A 67 26.17 22.60 25.96
CA ARG A 67 26.18 21.92 24.66
C ARG A 67 26.93 20.60 24.84
N ARG A 68 26.29 19.46 24.53
CA ARG A 68 26.98 18.18 24.41
C ARG A 68 27.71 18.14 23.07
N GLN A 69 29.04 18.26 23.12
CA GLN A 69 29.94 17.81 22.05
C GLN A 69 29.99 16.27 22.08
N GLN A 70 29.61 15.62 20.98
CA GLN A 70 30.00 14.24 20.73
C GLN A 70 31.44 14.24 20.22
N GLN A 71 32.31 13.53 20.94
CA GLN A 71 33.72 13.35 20.62
C GLN A 71 33.87 12.33 19.49
N HIS A 72 34.42 12.77 18.36
CA HIS A 72 35.06 11.89 17.39
C HIS A 72 36.29 11.24 18.04
N HIS A 73 36.27 9.91 18.18
CA HIS A 73 37.46 9.14 18.50
C HIS A 73 38.25 8.88 17.22
N ASN A 74 39.35 9.62 17.07
CA ASN A 74 40.36 9.41 16.04
C ASN A 74 41.34 8.33 16.57
N ARG A 75 41.37 7.14 15.96
CA ARG A 75 42.40 6.13 16.21
C ARG A 75 43.38 6.12 15.05
N SER A 76 44.56 6.69 15.30
CA SER A 76 45.78 6.49 14.55
C SER A 76 46.31 5.06 14.74
N GLY A 77 46.40 4.30 13.66
CA GLY A 77 47.04 2.98 13.58
C GLY A 77 47.81 2.87 12.26
N GLY A 78 49.07 2.46 12.34
CA GLY A 78 50.10 2.65 11.32
C GLY A 78 49.87 1.96 9.97
N VAL A 79 50.52 2.55 8.97
CA VAL A 79 50.62 2.03 7.60
C VAL A 79 51.61 0.86 7.58
N PHE A 80 51.11 -0.33 7.29
CA PHE A 80 51.88 -1.40 6.65
C PHE A 80 51.09 -1.87 5.43
N GLY A 81 51.66 -1.63 4.25
CA GLY A 81 51.04 -2.03 2.98
C GLY A 81 51.23 -3.51 2.73
N PHE A 82 50.12 -4.19 2.43
CA PHE A 82 50.07 -5.27 1.45
C PHE A 82 48.73 -5.13 0.71
N GLY A 83 48.79 -5.13 -0.62
CA GLY A 83 47.63 -4.96 -1.48
C GLY A 83 46.61 -6.06 -1.26
N GLY A 84 45.43 -5.67 -0.76
CA GLY A 84 44.24 -6.49 -0.70
C GLY A 84 43.08 -5.60 -1.08
N ILE A 85 42.52 -5.82 -2.26
CA ILE A 85 41.24 -5.23 -2.65
C ILE A 85 40.19 -5.90 -1.75
N THR A 86 39.82 -5.25 -0.65
CA THR A 86 38.63 -5.64 0.11
C THR A 86 37.41 -5.21 -0.69
N PHE A 87 36.84 -6.13 -1.46
CA PHE A 87 35.45 -6.01 -1.90
C PHE A 87 34.57 -6.14 -0.67
N THR A 88 34.19 -5.02 -0.06
CA THR A 88 32.96 -4.99 0.73
C THR A 88 31.82 -5.16 -0.27
N SER A 89 31.33 -6.39 -0.41
CA SER A 89 30.03 -6.65 -1.04
C SER A 89 29.00 -5.88 -0.21
N VAL A 90 28.64 -4.69 -0.68
CA VAL A 90 27.44 -4.01 -0.20
C VAL A 90 26.30 -4.80 -0.83
N VAL A 91 25.78 -5.79 -0.10
CA VAL A 91 24.52 -6.43 -0.47
C VAL A 91 23.46 -5.34 -0.34
N CYS A 92 23.14 -4.69 -1.46
CA CYS A 92 22.10 -3.68 -1.53
C CYS A 92 20.75 -4.42 -1.41
N GLY A 93 20.22 -4.49 -0.20
CA GLY A 93 18.89 -5.05 0.04
C GLY A 93 17.82 -4.26 -0.73
N MET A 94 16.76 -4.94 -1.16
CA MET A 94 15.58 -4.34 -1.78
C MET A 94 14.36 -4.56 -0.88
N CYS A 95 13.33 -3.74 -0.99
CA CYS A 95 12.06 -4.05 -0.32
C CYS A 95 11.52 -5.40 -0.83
N GLN A 96 10.52 -5.95 -0.15
CA GLN A 96 9.80 -7.11 -0.64
C GLN A 96 8.31 -6.89 -0.64
N LEU A 97 7.65 -7.39 -1.68
CA LEU A 97 6.20 -7.42 -1.84
C LEU A 97 5.67 -8.82 -1.60
N LEU A 98 4.50 -8.90 -1.00
CA LEU A 98 3.66 -10.10 -0.94
C LEU A 98 2.21 -9.71 -1.24
N GLY A 99 1.60 -10.38 -2.21
CA GLY A 99 0.19 -10.27 -2.55
C GLY A 99 -0.50 -11.62 -2.44
N MET A 100 -1.78 -11.62 -2.08
CA MET A 100 -2.64 -12.78 -2.16
C MET A 100 -4.02 -12.39 -2.68
N ASN A 101 -4.54 -13.13 -3.65
CA ASN A 101 -5.89 -12.98 -4.19
C ASN A 101 -6.55 -14.36 -4.30
N CYS A 102 -7.79 -14.51 -3.81
CA CYS A 102 -8.41 -15.83 -3.65
C CYS A 102 -9.83 -15.90 -4.19
N ALA A 103 -10.23 -17.07 -4.67
CA ALA A 103 -11.63 -17.39 -5.00
C ALA A 103 -12.50 -17.50 -3.74
N THR A 104 -11.94 -18.05 -2.65
CA THR A 104 -12.63 -18.22 -1.36
C THR A 104 -11.79 -17.63 -0.22
N PRO A 105 -12.41 -17.14 0.88
CA PRO A 105 -11.65 -16.56 1.98
C PRO A 105 -10.61 -17.55 2.51
N THR A 106 -9.33 -17.21 2.35
CA THR A 106 -8.20 -18.09 2.64
C THR A 106 -7.35 -17.48 3.76
N ASP A 107 -6.84 -18.33 4.65
CA ASP A 107 -5.89 -17.90 5.67
C ASP A 107 -4.54 -17.55 5.02
N PHE A 108 -4.09 -16.30 5.22
CA PHE A 108 -2.81 -15.84 4.68
C PHE A 108 -1.65 -15.99 5.67
N SER A 109 -1.92 -16.48 6.89
CA SER A 109 -0.91 -16.61 7.96
C SER A 109 0.32 -17.41 7.53
N PHE A 110 0.13 -18.47 6.73
CA PHE A 110 1.22 -19.27 6.15
C PHE A 110 2.16 -18.45 5.28
N SER A 111 1.63 -17.81 4.24
CA SER A 111 2.43 -17.00 3.32
C SER A 111 3.09 -15.82 4.04
N PHE A 112 2.40 -15.26 5.05
CA PHE A 112 2.94 -14.18 5.86
C PHE A 112 4.04 -14.63 6.82
N LEU A 113 3.99 -15.85 7.37
CA LEU A 113 5.01 -16.40 8.26
C LEU A 113 6.38 -16.43 7.60
N GLY A 114 6.48 -17.03 6.40
CA GLY A 114 7.74 -17.07 5.64
C GLY A 114 8.20 -15.68 5.22
N PHE A 115 7.26 -14.83 4.77
CA PHE A 115 7.56 -13.45 4.40
C PHE A 115 8.10 -12.64 5.58
N ALA A 116 7.51 -12.76 6.77
CA ALA A 116 7.91 -12.01 7.97
C ALA A 116 9.36 -12.29 8.40
N GLN A 117 9.88 -13.50 8.16
CA GLN A 117 11.28 -13.83 8.44
C GLN A 117 12.26 -12.97 7.63
N ARG A 118 11.89 -12.61 6.40
CA ARG A 118 12.71 -11.73 5.55
C ARG A 118 12.81 -10.31 6.08
N GLY A 119 11.95 -9.93 7.02
CA GLY A 119 11.97 -8.64 7.70
C GLY A 119 12.90 -8.60 8.92
N GLY A 120 14.16 -9.00 8.74
CA GLY A 120 15.22 -8.88 9.76
C GLY A 120 15.75 -10.19 10.33
N GLY A 121 15.15 -11.34 9.95
CA GLY A 121 15.61 -12.68 10.35
C GLY A 121 16.50 -13.34 9.29
N THR A 122 15.94 -13.58 8.10
CA THR A 122 16.62 -14.27 6.97
C THR A 122 17.13 -13.34 5.88
N ASP A 123 16.70 -12.07 5.87
CA ASP A 123 17.18 -11.03 4.96
C ASP A 123 17.45 -9.73 5.76
N VAL A 124 18.18 -8.78 5.17
CA VAL A 124 18.69 -7.58 5.85
C VAL A 124 17.63 -6.48 6.06
N HIS A 125 16.35 -6.76 5.79
CA HIS A 125 15.29 -5.76 5.75
C HIS A 125 14.73 -5.46 7.14
N ALA A 126 15.12 -4.32 7.72
CA ALA A 126 14.80 -3.99 9.12
C ALA A 126 14.04 -2.66 9.27
N ASP A 127 13.68 -1.99 8.18
CA ASP A 127 13.22 -0.59 8.19
C ASP A 127 11.70 -0.42 8.20
N GLY A 128 11.00 -1.45 8.67
CA GLY A 128 9.56 -1.48 8.85
C GLY A 128 8.83 -2.47 7.94
N TRP A 129 7.58 -2.75 8.28
CA TRP A 129 6.72 -3.65 7.52
C TRP A 129 5.25 -3.27 7.72
N GLY A 130 4.42 -3.72 6.80
CA GLY A 130 2.98 -3.65 6.98
C GLY A 130 2.23 -4.66 6.15
N VAL A 131 0.95 -4.82 6.50
CA VAL A 131 0.00 -5.66 5.79
C VAL A 131 -1.38 -5.02 5.82
N CYS A 132 -2.04 -5.08 4.67
CA CYS A 132 -3.43 -4.69 4.50
C CYS A 132 -4.21 -5.90 3.97
N PHE A 133 -5.35 -6.21 4.58
CA PHE A 133 -6.25 -7.26 4.09
C PHE A 133 -7.71 -6.86 4.28
N TYR A 134 -8.56 -7.37 3.38
CA TYR A 134 -9.96 -6.99 3.33
C TYR A 134 -10.83 -7.89 4.20
N GLU A 135 -11.80 -7.29 4.90
CA GLU A 135 -12.87 -7.99 5.61
C GLU A 135 -14.20 -7.40 5.13
N GLY A 136 -14.82 -8.07 4.16
CA GLY A 136 -15.90 -7.44 3.41
C GLY A 136 -15.38 -6.20 2.66
N ARG A 137 -16.13 -5.09 2.72
CA ARG A 137 -15.67 -3.80 2.16
C ARG A 137 -14.69 -3.05 3.06
N GLY A 138 -14.44 -3.53 4.28
CA GLY A 138 -13.46 -2.95 5.19
C GLY A 138 -12.04 -3.35 4.83
N LEU A 139 -11.08 -2.51 5.18
CA LEU A 139 -9.65 -2.79 5.04
C LEU A 139 -9.03 -2.71 6.44
N ARG A 140 -8.44 -3.81 6.91
CA ARG A 140 -7.59 -3.81 8.11
C ARG A 140 -6.16 -3.56 7.67
N ALA A 141 -5.47 -2.69 8.40
CA ALA A 141 -4.08 -2.35 8.14
C ALA A 141 -3.29 -2.44 9.44
N PHE A 142 -2.14 -3.11 9.37
CA PHE A 142 -1.17 -3.20 10.46
C PHE A 142 0.19 -2.75 9.92
N HIS A 143 0.86 -1.88 10.67
CA HIS A 143 2.14 -1.31 10.31
C HIS A 143 3.03 -1.22 11.55
N ASP A 144 4.33 -1.44 11.37
CA ASP A 144 5.33 -1.22 12.39
C ASP A 144 6.63 -0.75 11.72
N PRO A 145 7.26 0.36 12.17
CA PRO A 145 8.57 0.77 11.67
C PRO A 145 9.71 -0.13 12.17
N LYS A 146 9.46 -1.04 13.11
CA LYS A 146 10.44 -2.05 13.56
C LYS A 146 10.55 -3.22 12.57
N PRO A 147 11.62 -4.03 12.65
CA PRO A 147 11.73 -5.27 11.89
C PRO A 147 10.52 -6.19 12.07
N CYS A 148 10.11 -6.87 11.00
CA CYS A 148 8.93 -7.75 11.01
C CYS A 148 9.13 -8.97 11.90
N CYS A 149 10.32 -9.56 11.90
CA CYS A 149 10.63 -10.76 12.68
C CYS A 149 10.48 -10.56 14.20
N ASP A 150 10.70 -9.33 14.68
CA ASP A 150 10.69 -8.99 16.11
C ASP A 150 9.43 -8.22 16.53
N SER A 151 8.51 -7.92 15.60
CA SER A 151 7.34 -7.10 15.88
C SER A 151 6.26 -7.90 16.64
N PRO A 152 5.80 -7.45 17.82
CA PRO A 152 4.67 -8.08 18.51
C PRO A 152 3.38 -8.09 17.69
N ILE A 153 3.21 -7.10 16.81
CA ILE A 153 2.05 -7.03 15.90
C ILE A 153 2.16 -8.12 14.84
N SER A 154 3.36 -8.39 14.31
CA SER A 154 3.61 -9.49 13.37
C SER A 154 3.29 -10.84 14.02
N HIS A 155 3.74 -11.05 15.25
CA HIS A 155 3.42 -12.24 16.02
C HIS A 155 1.91 -12.40 16.27
N LEU A 156 1.18 -11.30 16.52
CA LEU A 156 -0.27 -11.35 16.65
C LEU A 156 -0.92 -11.87 15.36
N ILE A 157 -0.50 -11.38 14.20
CA ILE A 157 -1.03 -11.80 12.90
C ILE A 157 -0.70 -13.27 12.63
N GLN A 158 0.53 -13.69 12.87
CA GLN A 158 0.97 -15.08 12.66
C GLN A 158 0.23 -16.08 13.56
N ASN A 159 -0.15 -15.67 14.77
CA ASN A 159 -0.81 -16.55 15.75
C ASN A 159 -2.34 -16.57 15.68
N ASN A 160 -2.95 -15.85 14.74
CA ASN A 160 -4.40 -15.78 14.58
C ASN A 160 -4.77 -16.09 13.13
N PRO A 161 -5.58 -17.13 12.85
CA PRO A 161 -6.07 -17.39 11.50
C PRO A 161 -6.89 -16.22 10.97
N LEU A 162 -6.43 -15.59 9.90
CA LEU A 162 -7.07 -14.42 9.31
C LEU A 162 -7.42 -14.72 7.85
N HIS A 163 -8.71 -14.91 7.59
CA HIS A 163 -9.21 -15.28 6.28
C HIS A 163 -9.58 -14.03 5.47
N THR A 164 -9.11 -13.96 4.24
CA THR A 164 -9.38 -12.84 3.32
C THR A 164 -9.44 -13.32 1.88
N LEU A 165 -10.08 -12.52 1.03
CA LEU A 165 -10.06 -12.70 -0.42
C LEU A 165 -8.91 -11.93 -1.08
N ASN A 166 -8.39 -10.90 -0.42
CA ASN A 166 -7.37 -10.02 -0.98
C ASN A 166 -6.48 -9.46 0.13
N MET A 167 -5.16 -9.53 -0.07
CA MET A 167 -4.16 -9.07 0.88
C MET A 167 -2.94 -8.51 0.14
N VAL A 168 -2.37 -7.45 0.70
CA VAL A 168 -1.10 -6.84 0.26
C VAL A 168 -0.23 -6.64 1.50
N ALA A 169 1.00 -7.13 1.46
CA ALA A 169 2.01 -6.93 2.49
C ALA A 169 3.32 -6.43 1.88
N HIS A 170 4.11 -5.77 2.72
CA HIS A 170 5.37 -5.17 2.32
C HIS A 170 6.37 -5.18 3.47
N ILE A 171 7.62 -5.53 3.15
CA ILE A 171 8.77 -5.38 4.03
C ILE A 171 9.67 -4.30 3.46
N ARG A 172 9.97 -3.29 4.26
CA ARG A 172 10.69 -2.09 3.86
C ARG A 172 12.19 -2.25 4.10
N TYR A 173 12.93 -1.83 3.10
CA TYR A 173 14.33 -1.46 3.18
C TYR A 173 14.44 0.01 2.77
N ALA A 174 14.72 0.90 3.73
CA ALA A 174 14.55 2.33 3.56
C ALA A 174 15.64 2.91 2.64
N THR A 175 15.24 3.26 1.42
CA THR A 175 16.13 3.87 0.41
C THR A 175 15.78 5.32 0.12
N ALA A 176 14.56 5.71 0.45
CA ALA A 176 14.06 7.07 0.49
C ALA A 176 13.11 7.24 1.70
N GLY A 177 13.10 8.45 2.26
CA GLY A 177 12.29 8.82 3.43
C GLY A 177 12.85 8.30 4.76
N GLU A 178 12.49 8.96 5.86
CA GLU A 178 12.87 8.51 7.21
C GLU A 178 12.20 7.17 7.58
N VAL A 179 12.78 6.44 8.54
CA VAL A 179 12.18 5.24 9.14
C VAL A 179 11.11 5.68 10.15
N CYS A 180 9.93 6.02 9.62
CA CYS A 180 8.75 6.43 10.37
C CYS A 180 7.50 5.76 9.81
N LEU A 181 6.42 5.75 10.59
CA LEU A 181 5.20 4.97 10.30
C LEU A 181 4.51 5.42 9.01
N GLU A 182 4.47 6.72 8.75
CA GLU A 182 3.88 7.34 7.57
C GLU A 182 4.58 6.97 6.26
N ASN A 183 5.78 6.39 6.33
CA ASN A 183 6.54 5.89 5.19
C ASN A 183 6.49 4.36 5.04
N VAL A 184 5.71 3.67 5.88
CA VAL A 184 5.56 2.22 5.85
C VAL A 184 4.37 1.83 4.98
N HIS A 185 4.63 1.00 3.97
CA HIS A 185 3.62 0.39 3.11
C HIS A 185 2.85 -0.74 3.83
N PRO A 186 1.63 -1.11 3.35
CA PRO A 186 0.90 -0.50 2.23
C PRO A 186 0.20 0.81 2.62
N PHE A 187 0.13 1.76 1.69
CA PHE A 187 -0.68 2.98 1.84
C PHE A 187 -2.15 2.69 1.56
N GLN A 188 -3.05 3.50 2.13
CA GLN A 188 -4.49 3.35 1.96
C GLN A 188 -5.18 4.68 1.65
N ARG A 189 -6.17 4.66 0.74
CA ARG A 189 -7.07 5.78 0.45
C ARG A 189 -8.45 5.24 0.05
N GLU A 190 -9.49 5.99 0.40
CA GLU A 190 -10.84 5.71 -0.08
C GLU A 190 -11.05 6.44 -1.41
N MET A 191 -11.57 5.73 -2.41
CA MET A 191 -12.05 6.32 -3.66
C MET A 191 -13.29 5.58 -4.17
N TRP A 192 -14.34 6.33 -4.52
CA TRP A 192 -15.60 5.81 -5.07
C TRP A 192 -16.37 4.84 -4.13
N GLY A 193 -16.22 5.00 -2.83
CA GLY A 193 -16.75 4.12 -1.79
C GLY A 193 -15.96 2.81 -1.63
N ILE A 194 -14.74 2.73 -2.19
CA ILE A 194 -13.89 1.55 -2.19
C ILE A 194 -12.60 1.88 -1.45
N GLN A 195 -12.16 0.98 -0.57
CA GLN A 195 -10.84 1.07 0.02
C GLN A 195 -9.81 0.61 -1.00
N TRP A 196 -8.83 1.46 -1.29
CA TRP A 196 -7.68 1.15 -2.11
C TRP A 196 -6.45 1.00 -1.22
N CYS A 197 -5.62 0.01 -1.51
CA CYS A 197 -4.30 -0.12 -0.89
C CYS A 197 -3.19 -0.23 -1.93
N PHE A 198 -1.99 0.23 -1.60
CA PHE A 198 -0.84 0.29 -2.50
C PHE A 198 0.46 -0.07 -1.79
N ALA A 199 1.22 -0.99 -2.36
CA ALA A 199 2.60 -1.28 -1.95
C ALA A 199 3.52 -1.25 -3.17
N HIS A 200 4.67 -0.60 -3.04
CA HIS A 200 5.64 -0.44 -4.10
C HIS A 200 7.03 -0.90 -3.66
N ASN A 201 7.71 -1.59 -4.55
CA ASN A 201 9.10 -1.98 -4.42
C ASN A 201 9.88 -1.52 -5.65
N GLY A 202 10.61 -0.42 -5.50
CA GLY A 202 11.33 0.18 -6.60
C GLY A 202 11.92 1.53 -6.23
N ASP A 203 12.17 2.32 -7.26
CA ASP A 203 12.72 3.67 -7.15
C ASP A 203 12.26 4.45 -8.39
N VAL A 204 11.56 5.57 -8.20
CA VAL A 204 11.03 6.37 -9.31
C VAL A 204 11.47 7.83 -9.18
N PRO A 205 12.58 8.22 -9.83
CA PRO A 205 13.20 9.53 -9.64
C PRO A 205 12.28 10.74 -9.83
N MET A 206 11.33 10.69 -10.77
CA MET A 206 10.42 11.80 -11.06
C MET A 206 9.48 12.14 -9.88
N PHE A 207 9.28 11.21 -8.95
CA PHE A 207 8.48 11.41 -7.74
C PHE A 207 9.31 11.73 -6.51
N LYS A 208 10.65 11.78 -6.63
CA LYS A 208 11.52 12.32 -5.58
C LYS A 208 11.42 13.83 -5.54
N GLY A 209 10.91 14.37 -4.44
CA GLY A 209 10.80 15.81 -4.27
C GLY A 209 9.96 16.17 -3.05
N PRO A 210 9.89 17.46 -2.70
CA PRO A 210 9.03 17.90 -1.61
C PRO A 210 7.56 17.60 -1.92
N GLN A 211 6.81 17.28 -0.87
CA GLN A 211 5.37 17.06 -0.93
C GLN A 211 4.67 18.21 -1.70
N GLY A 212 3.78 17.84 -2.61
CA GLY A 212 3.01 18.79 -3.42
C GLY A 212 3.72 19.31 -4.68
N SER A 213 5.01 19.00 -4.89
CA SER A 213 5.73 19.36 -6.13
C SER A 213 5.77 18.25 -7.18
N HIS A 214 5.17 17.09 -6.90
CA HIS A 214 5.22 15.92 -7.79
C HIS A 214 4.51 16.18 -9.13
N PRO A 215 4.97 15.59 -10.24
CA PRO A 215 4.36 15.78 -11.55
C PRO A 215 2.90 15.32 -11.60
N TRP A 216 2.16 15.81 -12.60
CA TRP A 216 0.87 15.24 -12.98
C TRP A 216 1.09 14.12 -13.99
N ILE A 217 0.23 13.10 -13.95
CA ILE A 217 0.16 12.03 -14.94
C ILE A 217 -1.26 11.88 -15.48
N GLY A 218 -1.45 11.30 -16.66
CA GLY A 218 -2.76 10.96 -17.23
C GLY A 218 -3.40 12.01 -18.14
N SER A 219 -2.62 12.97 -18.66
CA SER A 219 -3.06 14.03 -19.60
C SER A 219 -4.24 14.92 -19.15
N VAL A 220 -4.78 14.75 -17.94
CA VAL A 220 -5.89 15.54 -17.39
C VAL A 220 -5.42 16.25 -16.12
N LYS A 221 -5.59 17.57 -16.09
CA LYS A 221 -5.30 18.39 -14.89
C LYS A 221 -6.60 18.66 -14.15
N GLY A 222 -6.71 18.13 -12.94
CA GLY A 222 -7.81 18.38 -12.01
C GLY A 222 -7.33 19.04 -10.72
N GLU A 223 -8.19 19.08 -9.72
CA GLU A 223 -7.79 19.38 -8.34
C GLU A 223 -7.03 18.17 -7.75
N ARG A 224 -5.97 18.41 -6.97
CA ARG A 224 -5.27 17.33 -6.24
C ARG A 224 -6.07 16.97 -5.00
N ILE A 225 -6.86 15.91 -5.11
CA ILE A 225 -7.67 15.38 -4.00
C ILE A 225 -6.78 14.56 -3.07
N TYR A 226 -5.92 13.70 -3.64
CA TYR A 226 -5.01 12.86 -2.87
C TYR A 226 -3.62 13.49 -2.79
N ASN A 227 -3.11 13.59 -1.56
CA ASN A 227 -1.75 14.05 -1.28
C ASN A 227 -1.07 13.00 -0.42
N SER A 228 0.24 12.85 -0.59
CA SER A 228 1.06 12.04 0.31
C SER A 228 0.99 12.62 1.73
N VAL A 229 1.19 11.78 2.74
CA VAL A 229 1.40 12.20 4.13
C VAL A 229 2.88 12.12 4.46
N GLY A 230 3.54 11.04 4.05
CA GLY A 230 4.98 10.85 4.14
C GLY A 230 5.74 11.52 2.99
N ASP A 231 7.02 11.18 2.91
CA ASP A 231 7.98 11.78 1.97
C ASP A 231 8.59 10.76 0.98
N THR A 232 7.99 9.56 0.89
CA THR A 232 8.38 8.56 -0.10
C THR A 232 7.85 8.88 -1.50
N ASP A 233 8.66 8.56 -2.50
CA ASP A 233 8.23 8.50 -3.91
C ASP A 233 7.03 7.56 -4.09
N SER A 234 6.97 6.52 -3.29
CA SER A 234 5.98 5.45 -3.35
C SER A 234 4.57 5.94 -3.02
N GLU A 235 4.40 6.74 -1.96
CA GLU A 235 3.09 7.34 -1.65
C GLU A 235 2.70 8.40 -2.68
N ALA A 236 3.70 9.13 -3.21
CA ALA A 236 3.50 10.11 -4.26
C ALA A 236 2.97 9.46 -5.55
N ILE A 237 3.53 8.32 -5.97
CA ILE A 237 3.05 7.51 -7.10
C ILE A 237 1.59 7.10 -6.88
N PHE A 238 1.28 6.55 -5.70
CA PHE A 238 -0.09 6.13 -5.39
C PHE A 238 -1.09 7.30 -5.50
N CYS A 239 -0.76 8.44 -4.89
CA CYS A 239 -1.59 9.64 -4.99
C CYS A 239 -1.71 10.15 -6.43
N ALA A 240 -0.65 10.08 -7.23
CA ALA A 240 -0.67 10.48 -8.64
C ALA A 240 -1.61 9.59 -9.46
N ILE A 241 -1.54 8.27 -9.30
CA ILE A 241 -2.44 7.30 -9.95
C ILE A 241 -3.90 7.59 -9.57
N LEU A 242 -4.20 7.72 -8.27
CA LEU A 242 -5.56 7.98 -7.81
C LEU A 242 -6.11 9.33 -8.32
N ASN A 243 -5.30 10.39 -8.32
CA ASN A 243 -5.71 11.68 -8.86
C ASN A 243 -5.98 11.61 -10.37
N ALA A 244 -5.15 10.90 -11.14
CA ALA A 244 -5.36 10.72 -12.58
C ALA A 244 -6.65 9.94 -12.87
N LEU A 245 -6.89 8.85 -12.13
CA LEU A 245 -8.15 8.08 -12.22
C LEU A 245 -9.36 8.94 -11.86
N LYS A 246 -9.28 9.70 -10.77
CA LYS A 246 -10.39 10.55 -10.29
C LYS A 246 -10.67 11.73 -11.22
N ALA A 247 -9.64 12.28 -11.86
CA ALA A 247 -9.78 13.33 -12.87
C ALA A 247 -10.42 12.81 -14.17
N ARG A 248 -10.21 11.53 -14.49
CA ARG A 248 -10.76 10.89 -15.69
C ARG A 248 -12.15 10.30 -15.50
N PHE A 249 -12.48 9.82 -14.29
CA PHE A 249 -13.72 9.10 -14.02
C PHE A 249 -14.40 9.54 -12.72
N ASP A 250 -15.71 9.82 -12.79
CA ASP A 250 -16.52 10.17 -11.63
C ASP A 250 -16.77 8.98 -10.69
N LYS A 251 -16.78 7.77 -11.25
CA LYS A 251 -17.03 6.47 -10.59
C LYS A 251 -16.12 5.40 -11.18
N LEU A 252 -16.05 4.24 -10.52
CA LEU A 252 -15.32 3.07 -11.03
C LEU A 252 -15.75 2.74 -12.48
N PRO A 253 -14.82 2.79 -13.47
CA PRO A 253 -15.13 2.37 -14.83
C PRO A 253 -15.20 0.84 -14.93
N SER A 254 -15.46 0.30 -16.13
CA SER A 254 -15.34 -1.14 -16.35
C SER A 254 -13.88 -1.61 -16.16
N LEU A 255 -13.68 -2.87 -15.78
CA LEU A 255 -12.35 -3.42 -15.52
C LEU A 255 -11.37 -3.32 -16.69
N PRO A 256 -11.75 -3.58 -17.96
CA PRO A 256 -10.88 -3.39 -19.11
C PRO A 256 -10.42 -1.93 -19.25
N VAL A 257 -11.34 -0.98 -19.06
CA VAL A 257 -11.03 0.46 -19.13
C VAL A 257 -10.12 0.88 -17.97
N LEU A 258 -10.34 0.33 -16.78
CA LEU A 258 -9.49 0.57 -15.62
C LEU A 258 -8.08 0.02 -15.83
N HIS A 259 -7.98 -1.23 -16.29
CA HIS A 259 -6.72 -1.91 -16.62
C HIS A 259 -5.92 -1.12 -17.65
N ASP A 260 -6.53 -0.80 -18.79
CA ASP A 260 -5.90 0.01 -19.85
C ASP A 260 -5.44 1.37 -19.33
N THR A 261 -6.26 2.00 -18.47
CA THR A 261 -5.91 3.31 -17.92
C THR A 261 -4.71 3.20 -16.97
N ILE A 262 -4.70 2.21 -16.07
CA ILE A 262 -3.56 2.00 -15.16
C ILE A 262 -2.30 1.66 -15.96
N SER A 263 -2.41 0.79 -16.97
CA SER A 263 -1.29 0.43 -17.86
C SER A 263 -0.71 1.66 -18.57
N ALA A 264 -1.57 2.52 -19.13
CA ALA A 264 -1.13 3.76 -19.76
C ALA A 264 -0.46 4.74 -18.77
N LEU A 265 -0.97 4.84 -17.54
CA LEU A 265 -0.34 5.65 -16.49
C LEU A 265 1.03 5.09 -16.09
N CYS A 266 1.16 3.77 -15.95
CA CYS A 266 2.45 3.14 -15.70
C CYS A 266 3.44 3.46 -16.82
N GLN A 267 3.03 3.30 -18.08
CA GLN A 267 3.85 3.63 -19.25
C GLN A 267 4.29 5.09 -19.26
N GLU A 268 3.40 6.03 -18.92
CA GLU A 268 3.76 7.44 -18.78
C GLU A 268 4.84 7.66 -17.72
N ILE A 269 4.76 6.98 -16.58
CA ILE A 269 5.77 7.04 -15.52
C ILE A 269 7.11 6.48 -16.01
N VAL A 270 7.13 5.25 -16.55
CA VAL A 270 8.40 4.63 -16.99
C VAL A 270 9.03 5.34 -18.19
N ASN A 271 8.24 5.94 -19.09
CA ASN A 271 8.77 6.68 -20.23
C ASN A 271 9.47 8.00 -19.84
N HIS A 272 9.28 8.49 -18.60
CA HIS A 272 10.01 9.64 -18.12
C HIS A 272 11.52 9.33 -17.97
N ASP A 273 11.85 8.16 -17.45
CA ASP A 273 13.23 7.68 -17.29
C ASP A 273 13.24 6.15 -17.17
N SER A 274 13.27 5.44 -18.31
CA SER A 274 13.11 3.99 -18.36
C SER A 274 14.27 3.19 -17.76
N ASP A 275 15.43 3.85 -17.65
CA ASP A 275 16.69 3.24 -17.24
C ASP A 275 16.85 3.32 -15.71
N GLU A 276 16.44 4.44 -15.12
CA GLU A 276 16.50 4.64 -13.66
C GLU A 276 15.21 4.23 -12.94
N THR A 277 14.08 4.12 -13.65
CA THR A 277 12.82 3.71 -13.04
C THR A 277 12.79 2.22 -12.76
N ILE A 278 12.51 1.86 -11.51
CA ILE A 278 12.11 0.52 -11.07
C ILE A 278 10.71 0.69 -10.46
N LEU A 279 9.71 0.01 -11.02
CA LEU A 279 8.31 0.22 -10.63
C LEU A 279 7.59 -1.13 -10.54
N ASN A 280 7.76 -1.82 -9.42
CA ASN A 280 6.95 -2.98 -9.09
C ASN A 280 5.93 -2.60 -8.03
N PHE A 281 4.65 -2.88 -8.24
CA PHE A 281 3.64 -2.55 -7.23
C PHE A 281 2.47 -3.52 -7.22
N LEU A 282 1.78 -3.50 -6.08
CA LEU A 282 0.50 -4.14 -5.84
C LEU A 282 -0.54 -3.06 -5.51
N ILE A 283 -1.67 -3.03 -6.22
CA ILE A 283 -2.83 -2.20 -5.92
C ILE A 283 -4.02 -3.09 -5.60
N GLY A 284 -4.50 -3.05 -4.36
CA GLY A 284 -5.82 -3.59 -4.03
C GLY A 284 -6.90 -2.56 -4.35
N CYS A 285 -7.94 -2.97 -5.08
CA CYS A 285 -9.14 -2.18 -5.35
C CYS A 285 -10.36 -2.92 -4.75
N GLY A 286 -10.51 -2.83 -3.43
CA GLY A 286 -11.52 -3.59 -2.70
C GLY A 286 -11.17 -5.07 -2.52
N GLN A 287 -12.12 -5.83 -1.98
CA GLN A 287 -11.88 -7.20 -1.51
C GLN A 287 -11.63 -8.25 -2.61
N HIS A 288 -11.87 -7.91 -3.88
CA HIS A 288 -11.80 -8.89 -4.98
C HIS A 288 -10.66 -8.63 -5.95
N LEU A 289 -10.30 -7.36 -6.17
CA LEU A 289 -9.45 -6.98 -7.29
C LEU A 289 -8.06 -6.58 -6.81
N GLN A 290 -7.02 -7.17 -7.41
CA GLN A 290 -5.64 -6.79 -7.17
C GLN A 290 -4.90 -6.59 -8.48
N PHE A 291 -4.47 -5.36 -8.77
CA PHE A 291 -3.60 -5.06 -9.91
C PHE A 291 -2.14 -5.22 -9.48
N VAL A 292 -1.36 -5.84 -10.35
CA VAL A 292 0.04 -6.15 -10.12
C VAL A 292 0.82 -5.70 -11.34
N TYR A 293 1.79 -4.81 -11.13
CA TYR A 293 2.61 -4.28 -12.21
C TYR A 293 4.07 -4.60 -11.97
N SER A 294 4.76 -5.01 -13.04
CA SER A 294 6.19 -5.34 -13.02
C SER A 294 6.94 -4.45 -13.99
N TRP A 295 7.84 -3.61 -13.47
CA TRP A 295 8.89 -2.96 -14.24
C TRP A 295 10.21 -3.17 -13.49
N PRO A 296 10.79 -4.37 -13.62
CA PRO A 296 11.94 -4.76 -12.85
C PRO A 296 13.20 -4.05 -13.36
N GLY A 297 14.19 -4.04 -12.50
CA GLY A 297 15.52 -3.49 -12.76
C GLY A 297 16.49 -3.81 -11.63
N SER A 298 17.70 -3.32 -11.77
CA SER A 298 18.76 -3.41 -10.77
C SER A 298 19.34 -2.04 -10.55
N ARG A 299 19.56 -1.68 -9.28
CA ARG A 299 20.20 -0.40 -8.96
C ARG A 299 21.64 -0.37 -9.47
N PRO A 300 22.17 0.81 -9.82
CA PRO A 300 23.57 0.94 -10.20
C PRO A 300 24.51 0.28 -9.18
N GLY A 301 25.34 -0.66 -9.64
CA GLY A 301 26.27 -1.40 -8.79
C GLY A 301 25.68 -2.57 -7.99
N SER A 302 24.37 -2.85 -8.10
CA SER A 302 23.74 -4.03 -7.52
C SER A 302 23.71 -5.18 -8.54
N THR A 303 24.01 -6.39 -8.09
CA THR A 303 23.77 -7.62 -8.85
C THR A 303 22.38 -8.22 -8.60
N VAL A 304 21.57 -7.56 -7.76
CA VAL A 304 20.26 -8.07 -7.35
C VAL A 304 19.20 -7.60 -8.36
N TRP A 305 18.50 -8.57 -8.94
CA TRP A 305 17.36 -8.34 -9.83
C TRP A 305 16.08 -8.18 -9.01
N ASN A 306 15.33 -7.09 -9.26
CA ASN A 306 14.07 -6.81 -8.57
C ASN A 306 12.87 -7.33 -9.38
N GLY A 307 12.79 -8.64 -9.59
CA GLY A 307 11.67 -9.28 -10.28
C GLY A 307 10.38 -9.29 -9.44
N LEU A 308 9.28 -9.65 -10.08
CA LEU A 308 8.02 -9.96 -9.40
C LEU A 308 7.48 -11.27 -9.97
N HIS A 309 7.08 -12.17 -9.07
CA HIS A 309 6.70 -13.53 -9.41
C HIS A 309 5.30 -13.81 -8.90
N TYR A 310 4.59 -14.73 -9.53
CA TYR A 310 3.34 -15.25 -9.01
C TYR A 310 3.23 -16.77 -9.19
N ILE A 311 2.35 -17.37 -8.40
CA ILE A 311 1.93 -18.76 -8.53
C ILE A 311 0.42 -18.85 -8.30
N ILE A 312 -0.23 -19.76 -9.01
CA ILE A 312 -1.63 -20.11 -8.81
C ILE A 312 -1.70 -21.47 -8.15
N ARG A 313 -2.25 -21.54 -6.94
CA ARG A 313 -2.53 -22.80 -6.25
C ARG A 313 -3.98 -23.17 -6.45
N GLU A 314 -4.22 -24.34 -7.02
CA GLU A 314 -5.54 -24.88 -7.31
C GLU A 314 -5.60 -26.41 -7.10
N PRO A 315 -6.81 -26.99 -6.90
CA PRO A 315 -7.00 -28.42 -6.77
C PRO A 315 -6.49 -29.22 -7.97
N PRO A 316 -5.91 -30.42 -7.74
CA PRO A 316 -5.62 -31.01 -6.44
C PRO A 316 -4.42 -30.33 -5.76
N PHE A 317 -4.63 -29.81 -4.56
CA PHE A 317 -3.62 -29.07 -3.82
C PHE A 317 -2.42 -29.97 -3.49
N GLN A 318 -1.22 -29.45 -3.73
CA GLN A 318 0.03 -30.07 -3.31
C GLN A 318 0.47 -29.50 -1.96
N GLN A 319 1.38 -30.19 -1.28
CA GLN A 319 2.10 -29.60 -0.16
C GLN A 319 3.02 -28.50 -0.69
N ALA A 320 3.24 -27.46 0.12
CA ALA A 320 4.23 -26.44 -0.21
C ALA A 320 5.14 -26.20 1.00
N HIS A 321 6.43 -26.08 0.73
CA HIS A 321 7.47 -25.87 1.72
C HIS A 321 8.02 -24.44 1.61
N LEU A 322 7.98 -23.69 2.71
CA LEU A 322 8.51 -22.32 2.73
C LEU A 322 10.04 -22.33 2.65
N ALA A 323 10.61 -21.49 1.79
CA ALA A 323 12.05 -21.38 1.63
C ALA A 323 12.74 -20.72 2.84
N ASP A 324 12.03 -19.85 3.57
CA ASP A 324 12.59 -19.02 4.64
C ASP A 324 12.38 -19.58 6.06
N CYS A 325 11.61 -20.66 6.20
CA CYS A 325 11.44 -21.37 7.46
C CYS A 325 11.03 -22.82 7.19
N ASP A 326 11.51 -23.75 8.01
CA ASP A 326 11.19 -25.18 7.94
C ASP A 326 9.73 -25.44 8.38
N TYR A 327 8.79 -25.00 7.53
CA TYR A 327 7.36 -25.04 7.74
C TYR A 327 6.66 -25.40 6.43
N THR A 328 6.05 -26.58 6.42
CA THR A 328 5.25 -27.10 5.31
C THR A 328 3.78 -27.00 5.66
N VAL A 329 2.96 -26.47 4.75
CA VAL A 329 1.50 -26.54 4.87
C VAL A 329 0.95 -27.48 3.83
N ASN A 330 0.03 -28.33 4.29
CA ASN A 330 -0.78 -29.14 3.41
C ASN A 330 -2.06 -28.38 3.04
N PHE A 331 -2.13 -27.86 1.82
CA PHE A 331 -3.32 -27.19 1.31
C PHE A 331 -4.46 -28.15 0.95
N ALA A 332 -4.25 -29.47 1.06
CA ALA A 332 -5.29 -30.47 0.83
C ALA A 332 -6.49 -30.34 1.79
N ASP A 333 -6.34 -29.70 2.94
CA ASP A 333 -7.45 -29.48 3.89
C ASP A 333 -8.40 -28.35 3.46
N SER A 334 -8.00 -27.50 2.51
CA SER A 334 -8.85 -26.47 1.90
C SER A 334 -9.65 -27.03 0.71
N ASN A 335 -10.70 -27.79 1.07
CA ASN A 335 -11.42 -28.80 0.27
C ASN A 335 -12.50 -28.30 -0.72
N GLY A 336 -12.28 -27.19 -1.43
CA GLY A 336 -13.21 -26.74 -2.50
C GLY A 336 -12.62 -26.98 -3.90
N ASP A 337 -13.37 -27.64 -4.80
CA ASP A 337 -12.99 -27.79 -6.23
C ASP A 337 -12.84 -26.43 -6.95
N ASP A 338 -13.41 -25.37 -6.38
CA ASP A 338 -13.35 -23.99 -6.84
C ASP A 338 -12.30 -23.15 -6.09
N ASN A 339 -11.61 -23.74 -5.11
CA ASN A 339 -10.65 -23.00 -4.31
C ASN A 339 -9.41 -22.68 -5.14
N ARG A 340 -9.08 -21.40 -5.27
CA ARG A 340 -7.90 -20.93 -6.00
C ARG A 340 -7.28 -19.79 -5.24
N VAL A 341 -5.95 -19.79 -5.19
CA VAL A 341 -5.16 -18.77 -4.50
C VAL A 341 -4.02 -18.36 -5.41
N ALA A 342 -4.05 -17.10 -5.85
CA ALA A 342 -2.88 -16.47 -6.44
C ALA A 342 -2.02 -15.90 -5.32
N VAL A 343 -0.73 -16.24 -5.31
CA VAL A 343 0.27 -15.61 -4.45
C VAL A 343 1.26 -14.89 -5.32
N ILE A 344 1.59 -13.64 -4.96
CA ILE A 344 2.52 -12.78 -5.68
C ILE A 344 3.65 -12.40 -4.73
N ALA A 345 4.90 -12.51 -5.16
CA ALA A 345 6.05 -12.18 -4.31
C ALA A 345 7.23 -11.66 -5.12
N THR A 346 8.03 -10.75 -4.52
CA THR A 346 9.29 -10.28 -5.13
C THR A 346 10.27 -11.44 -5.35
N LYS A 347 10.40 -12.31 -4.34
CA LYS A 347 11.16 -13.57 -4.43
C LYS A 347 10.20 -14.73 -4.13
N PRO A 348 10.24 -15.84 -4.90
CA PRO A 348 9.48 -17.06 -4.61
C PRO A 348 9.52 -17.42 -3.13
N LEU A 349 8.37 -17.75 -2.54
CA LEU A 349 8.27 -18.10 -1.11
C LEU A 349 8.53 -19.57 -0.82
N THR A 350 8.53 -20.40 -1.85
CA THR A 350 8.64 -21.86 -1.76
C THR A 350 9.71 -22.34 -2.73
N ASP A 351 10.36 -23.46 -2.39
CA ASP A 351 11.45 -24.06 -3.15
C ASP A 351 11.05 -25.37 -3.85
N ASP A 352 9.82 -25.83 -3.63
CA ASP A 352 9.21 -27.04 -4.18
C ASP A 352 8.08 -26.76 -5.19
N GLU A 353 7.83 -25.49 -5.52
CA GLU A 353 6.80 -25.08 -6.49
C GLU A 353 7.41 -24.25 -7.65
N GLU A 354 6.74 -24.28 -8.81
CA GLU A 354 7.13 -23.49 -9.98
C GLU A 354 6.44 -22.10 -9.96
N TRP A 355 7.25 -21.05 -9.78
CA TRP A 355 6.79 -19.66 -9.82
C TRP A 355 7.01 -19.05 -11.21
N ILE A 356 6.04 -18.27 -11.66
CA ILE A 356 6.11 -17.55 -12.93
C ILE A 356 6.64 -16.15 -12.66
N GLU A 357 7.77 -15.79 -13.27
CA GLU A 357 8.25 -14.40 -13.27
C GLU A 357 7.45 -13.56 -14.27
N MET A 358 6.98 -12.39 -13.82
CA MET A 358 6.24 -11.44 -14.65
C MET A 358 7.15 -10.71 -15.65
N GLU A 359 6.62 -10.43 -16.83
CA GLU A 359 7.37 -9.72 -17.86
C GLU A 359 7.55 -8.22 -17.52
N ARG A 360 8.63 -7.62 -18.05
CA ARG A 360 8.86 -6.17 -17.89
C ARG A 360 7.80 -5.38 -18.65
N GLY A 361 7.08 -4.53 -17.92
CA GLY A 361 5.96 -3.73 -18.44
C GLY A 361 4.59 -4.41 -18.31
N GLU A 362 4.54 -5.60 -17.71
CA GLU A 362 3.29 -6.35 -17.57
C GLU A 362 2.42 -5.80 -16.43
N LEU A 363 1.13 -5.63 -16.72
CA LEU A 363 0.09 -5.36 -15.73
C LEU A 363 -0.89 -6.54 -15.71
N ILE A 364 -0.96 -7.25 -14.60
CA ILE A 364 -1.92 -8.34 -14.40
C ILE A 364 -2.99 -7.88 -13.41
N LEU A 365 -4.26 -8.11 -13.74
CA LEU A 365 -5.35 -8.04 -12.76
C LEU A 365 -5.59 -9.44 -12.20
N PHE A 366 -5.57 -9.60 -10.90
CA PHE A 366 -6.02 -10.81 -10.22
C PHE A 366 -7.45 -10.64 -9.70
N ASP A 367 -8.31 -11.61 -10.01
CA ASP A 367 -9.66 -11.78 -9.48
C ASP A 367 -9.94 -13.27 -9.26
N GLN A 368 -10.55 -13.62 -8.12
CA GLN A 368 -10.82 -15.00 -7.72
C GLN A 368 -9.61 -15.96 -7.84
N GLY A 369 -8.41 -15.44 -7.55
CA GLY A 369 -7.16 -16.20 -7.65
C GLY A 369 -6.73 -16.52 -9.08
N LEU A 370 -7.25 -15.85 -10.11
CA LEU A 370 -6.86 -16.03 -11.50
C LEU A 370 -6.19 -14.76 -12.06
N PRO A 371 -5.14 -14.91 -12.90
CA PRO A 371 -4.51 -13.79 -13.59
C PRO A 371 -5.27 -13.42 -14.87
N HIS A 372 -5.53 -12.13 -15.04
CA HIS A 372 -6.10 -11.52 -16.25
C HIS A 372 -5.06 -10.54 -16.81
N ILE A 373 -4.32 -11.00 -17.84
CA ILE A 373 -3.15 -10.28 -18.39
C ILE A 373 -3.62 -9.15 -19.30
N SER A 374 -4.62 -9.40 -20.14
CA SER A 374 -5.15 -8.40 -21.05
C SER A 374 -6.47 -7.80 -20.55
N PRO A 375 -6.80 -6.57 -21.01
CA PRO A 375 -8.09 -5.95 -20.69
C PRO A 375 -9.28 -6.82 -21.09
N VAL A 376 -9.18 -7.56 -22.21
CA VAL A 376 -10.29 -8.41 -22.69
C VAL A 376 -10.49 -9.64 -21.81
N ASP A 377 -9.47 -10.05 -21.05
CA ASP A 377 -9.55 -11.19 -20.13
C ASP A 377 -10.27 -10.83 -18.83
N CYS A 378 -10.39 -9.55 -18.49
CA CYS A 378 -10.97 -9.06 -17.23
C CYS A 378 -12.48 -9.34 -17.07
N PHE A 379 -13.10 -10.02 -18.04
CA PHE A 379 -14.45 -10.57 -17.96
C PHE A 379 -14.50 -11.97 -18.57
N PRO A 380 -15.38 -12.86 -18.08
CA PRO A 380 -15.69 -14.07 -18.84
C PRO A 380 -16.34 -13.68 -20.18
N VAL A 381 -15.84 -14.25 -21.28
CA VAL A 381 -16.49 -14.23 -22.59
C VAL A 381 -17.79 -15.04 -22.55
#